data_AF-A0A0M2V5Q7-F1
#
_entry.id   AF-A0A0M2V5Q7-F1
#
_cell.length_a   1.000
_cell.length_b   1.000
_cell.length_c   1.000
_cell.angle_alpha   90.00
_cell.angle_beta   90.00
_cell.angle_gamma   90.00
#
_symmetry.space_group_name_H-M   'P 1'
#
loop_
_entity.id
_entity.type
_entity.pdbx_description
1 polymer ?
#
loop_
_entity_poly.entity_id
_entity_poly.type
_entity_poly.pdbx_seq_one_letter_code
_entity_poly.pdbx_strand_id
1 'polypeptide(L)'
;MNSGYQALYQAHIAELQQRTRQVLARENLDGLVIHSGQAKRKFLDDMDYPFKANPHFKAWLPVVDNPHCWLLLDGVNKPKLIFYRPKDFWHKVPDEPADFWAEYFDIQLLDKANKVETLLPYDKARLAYIGEYLEVARALGFTEINPEPVLSYLHFYRAYKTGYELACLRKANQLAVAGHRAAKAAFYAGGSEFDIQLAYLAAVGQTENEVPYGNIVGLNQNAAILHYTALERQKPAQHHSFLIDAGAEFHGYAADITRTYSFDRNNEFAGLIAAVDRLELTLVDGLKPGINYADLHLQCHQGIAQILHDFDFVRLDPASIVERDISRTFFPHGLGHHLGLQVHDVGGFMQDERGTHLAPPENHPFLRCTRLIEPDMVFTIEPGLYFIDSLLADLKQTEAAASVNWSKIDAFRQFGGIRIEDNIIVHRERNENMTRDLQLA
;
A
#
# COMPACT_ATOMS: atom_id res chain seq x y z
N MET A 1 24.73 5.38 11.33
CA MET A 1 23.81 5.21 10.18
C MET A 1 24.61 5.44 8.91
N ASN A 2 24.41 4.60 7.88
CA ASN A 2 25.26 4.56 6.69
C ASN A 2 25.28 5.90 5.94
N SER A 3 26.47 6.39 5.59
CA SER A 3 26.71 7.57 4.74
C SER A 3 25.94 7.58 3.42
N GLY A 4 25.42 6.43 2.98
CA GLY A 4 24.57 6.30 1.80
C GLY A 4 23.17 6.92 1.91
N TYR A 5 22.55 6.96 3.09
CA TYR A 5 21.19 7.52 3.23
C TYR A 5 21.15 9.05 3.03
N GLN A 6 22.18 9.75 3.50
CA GLN A 6 22.25 11.21 3.41
C GLN A 6 22.35 11.67 1.95
N ALA A 7 23.19 11.01 1.14
CA ALA A 7 23.32 11.32 -0.29
C ALA A 7 22.02 11.03 -1.07
N LEU A 8 21.35 9.91 -0.77
CA LEU A 8 20.05 9.59 -1.38
C LEU A 8 18.98 10.61 -0.99
N TYR A 9 18.96 11.03 0.27
CA TYR A 9 18.00 12.02 0.76
C TYR A 9 18.26 13.42 0.19
N GLN A 10 19.52 13.81 0.02
CA GLN A 10 19.89 15.05 -0.68
C GLN A 10 19.33 15.07 -2.12
N ALA A 11 19.49 13.97 -2.86
CA ALA A 11 18.96 13.83 -4.21
C ALA A 11 17.42 13.85 -4.22
N HIS A 12 16.78 13.23 -3.23
CA HIS A 12 15.34 13.26 -3.04
C HIS A 12 14.80 14.68 -2.82
N ILE A 13 15.41 15.46 -1.92
CA ILE A 13 15.01 16.86 -1.70
C ILE A 13 15.21 17.70 -2.97
N ALA A 14 16.30 17.47 -3.72
CA ALA A 14 16.54 18.19 -4.97
C ALA A 14 15.45 17.88 -6.02
N GLU A 15 15.06 16.61 -6.15
CA GLU A 15 13.99 16.19 -7.05
C GLU A 15 12.63 16.80 -6.65
N LEU A 16 12.27 16.76 -5.36
CA LEU A 16 11.02 17.35 -4.89
C LEU A 16 10.98 18.86 -5.09
N GLN A 17 12.09 19.57 -4.83
CA GLN A 17 12.21 21.00 -5.11
C GLN A 17 12.06 21.31 -6.60
N GLN A 18 12.66 20.49 -7.48
CA GLN A 18 12.49 20.63 -8.92
C GLN A 18 11.02 20.47 -9.34
N ARG A 19 10.35 19.41 -8.87
CA ARG A 19 8.92 19.16 -9.12
C ARG A 19 8.04 20.31 -8.62
N THR A 20 8.30 20.80 -7.41
CA THR A 20 7.61 21.97 -6.85
C THR A 20 7.81 23.20 -7.73
N ARG A 21 9.03 23.50 -8.15
CA ARG A 21 9.30 24.65 -9.03
C ARG A 21 8.52 24.57 -10.34
N GLN A 22 8.47 23.39 -10.94
CA GLN A 22 7.78 23.17 -12.21
C GLN A 22 6.27 23.39 -12.08
N VAL A 23 5.63 22.80 -11.06
CA VAL A 23 4.18 22.95 -10.88
C VAL A 23 3.78 24.36 -10.46
N LEU A 24 4.58 25.02 -9.61
CA LEU A 24 4.32 26.41 -9.22
C LEU A 24 4.39 27.36 -10.42
N ALA A 25 5.40 27.21 -11.27
CA ALA A 25 5.54 28.00 -12.50
C ALA A 25 4.38 27.74 -13.47
N ARG A 26 3.92 26.49 -13.59
CA ARG A 26 2.83 26.09 -14.47
C ARG A 26 1.48 26.68 -14.04
N GLU A 27 1.20 26.67 -12.74
CA GLU A 27 -0.07 27.13 -12.17
C GLU A 27 -0.05 28.59 -11.69
N ASN A 28 1.05 29.33 -11.94
CA ASN A 28 1.24 30.72 -11.51
C ASN A 28 1.07 30.93 -9.99
N LEU A 29 1.66 30.03 -9.21
CA LEU A 29 1.66 30.05 -7.74
C LEU A 29 3.02 30.50 -7.19
N ASP A 30 3.01 31.11 -6.01
CA ASP A 30 4.22 31.56 -5.32
C ASP A 30 4.82 30.49 -4.40
N GLY A 31 4.03 29.49 -4.00
CA GLY A 31 4.49 28.44 -3.10
C GLY A 31 3.43 27.41 -2.77
N LEU A 32 3.89 26.28 -2.23
CA LEU A 32 3.06 25.25 -1.61
C LEU A 32 3.16 25.37 -0.10
N VAL A 33 2.02 25.21 0.58
CA VAL A 33 1.95 25.06 2.03
C VAL A 33 1.33 23.71 2.36
N ILE A 34 2.15 22.75 2.80
CA ILE A 34 1.70 21.38 3.09
C ILE A 34 1.55 21.19 4.60
N HIS A 35 0.35 20.85 5.04
CA HIS A 35 0.03 20.63 6.46
C HIS A 35 0.11 19.14 6.81
N SER A 36 0.78 18.78 7.92
CA SER A 36 0.89 17.39 8.37
C SER A 36 -0.44 16.79 8.82
N GLY A 37 -1.38 17.63 9.27
CA GLY A 37 -2.69 17.23 9.76
C GLY A 37 -2.85 17.48 11.26
N GLN A 38 -3.92 16.97 11.86
CA GLN A 38 -4.22 17.10 13.28
C GLN A 38 -4.70 15.76 13.86
N ALA A 39 -4.61 15.59 15.17
CA ALA A 39 -5.32 14.52 15.83
C ALA A 39 -6.85 14.75 15.71
N LYS A 40 -7.62 13.68 15.52
CA LYS A 40 -9.08 13.76 15.45
C LYS A 40 -9.65 13.37 16.81
N ARG A 41 -10.44 14.26 17.41
CA ARG A 41 -11.10 13.99 18.69
C ARG A 41 -12.24 13.00 18.52
N LYS A 42 -12.37 12.03 19.42
CA LYS A 42 -13.55 11.15 19.47
C LYS A 42 -14.77 11.96 19.92
N PHE A 43 -15.93 11.63 19.36
CA PHE A 43 -17.16 12.37 19.61
C PHE A 43 -17.52 12.38 21.10
N LEU A 44 -17.60 13.58 21.69
CA LEU A 44 -17.93 13.82 23.11
C LEU A 44 -16.95 13.20 24.12
N ASP A 45 -15.71 12.93 23.73
CA ASP A 45 -14.66 12.36 24.57
C ASP A 45 -13.47 13.33 24.71
N ASP A 46 -12.52 13.04 25.59
CA ASP A 46 -11.22 13.70 25.65
C ASP A 46 -10.08 12.93 24.96
N MET A 47 -10.39 11.73 24.46
CA MET A 47 -9.48 10.85 23.73
C MET A 47 -9.46 11.11 22.21
N ASP A 48 -8.28 11.03 21.60
CA ASP A 48 -8.10 11.17 20.15
C ASP A 48 -8.06 9.80 19.43
N TYR A 49 -8.35 9.82 18.13
CA TYR A 49 -7.96 8.74 17.22
C TYR A 49 -6.44 8.75 16.99
N PRO A 50 -5.85 7.60 16.62
CA PRO A 50 -4.46 7.56 16.17
C PRO A 50 -4.23 8.56 15.04
N PHE A 51 -3.20 9.39 15.19
CA PHE A 51 -2.83 10.36 14.17
C PHE A 51 -2.31 9.66 12.91
N LYS A 52 -2.66 10.19 11.73
CA LYS A 52 -2.15 9.75 10.44
C LYS A 52 -1.70 10.99 9.66
N ALA A 53 -0.39 11.08 9.39
CA ALA A 53 0.17 12.21 8.66
C ALA A 53 -0.33 12.27 7.21
N ASN A 54 -0.56 13.48 6.73
CA ASN A 54 -0.85 13.77 5.33
C ASN A 54 0.25 13.15 4.43
N PRO A 55 -0.09 12.28 3.45
CA PRO A 55 0.88 11.68 2.54
C PRO A 55 1.73 12.69 1.77
N HIS A 56 1.22 13.89 1.48
CA HIS A 56 2.00 14.95 0.85
C HIS A 56 3.05 15.56 1.78
N PHE A 57 2.80 15.57 3.10
CA PHE A 57 3.75 16.07 4.09
C PHE A 57 4.88 15.05 4.28
N LYS A 58 4.53 13.78 4.58
CA LYS A 58 5.54 12.72 4.77
C LYS A 58 6.30 12.34 3.49
N ALA A 59 5.87 12.85 2.34
CA ALA A 59 6.65 12.75 1.11
C ALA A 59 7.98 13.51 1.16
N TRP A 60 8.10 14.53 2.00
CA TRP A 60 9.32 15.35 2.09
C TRP A 60 10.29 14.88 3.15
N LEU A 61 9.80 14.35 4.26
CA LEU A 61 10.59 14.03 5.44
C LEU A 61 9.95 12.90 6.27
N PRO A 62 10.76 12.12 7.00
CA PRO A 62 10.28 10.96 7.75
C PRO A 62 9.63 11.33 9.10
N VAL A 63 8.78 12.35 9.11
CA VAL A 63 7.99 12.77 10.29
C VAL A 63 6.55 12.34 10.06
N VAL A 64 6.15 11.24 10.69
CA VAL A 64 4.86 10.56 10.46
C VAL A 64 3.91 10.63 11.66
N ASP A 65 4.42 10.99 12.83
CA ASP A 65 3.75 10.93 14.12
C ASP A 65 3.49 12.33 14.75
N ASN A 66 3.91 13.40 14.09
CA ASN A 66 3.80 14.76 14.62
C ASN A 66 2.71 15.61 13.89
N PRO A 67 1.57 15.90 14.56
CA PRO A 67 0.54 16.77 14.00
C PRO A 67 0.99 18.24 13.98
N HIS A 68 0.19 19.11 13.36
CA HIS A 68 0.37 20.58 13.37
C HIS A 68 1.70 21.08 12.80
N CYS A 69 2.40 20.25 12.02
CA CYS A 69 3.60 20.65 11.29
C CYS A 69 3.23 21.18 9.90
N TRP A 70 4.05 22.08 9.37
CA TRP A 70 3.79 22.74 8.09
C TRP A 70 5.08 22.86 7.28
N LEU A 71 4.99 22.57 5.98
CA LEU A 71 6.06 22.82 5.03
C LEU A 71 5.69 24.03 4.18
N LEU A 72 6.65 24.93 3.95
CA LEU A 72 6.53 26.01 2.98
C LEU A 72 7.62 25.83 1.92
N LEU A 73 7.17 25.75 0.66
CA LEU A 73 7.98 25.27 -0.45
C LEU A 73 7.80 26.20 -1.65
N ASP A 74 8.89 26.66 -2.23
CA ASP A 74 8.88 27.44 -3.48
C ASP A 74 9.70 26.77 -4.59
N GLY A 75 10.34 25.63 -4.30
CA GLY A 75 11.19 24.89 -5.23
C GLY A 75 12.54 25.55 -5.53
N VAL A 76 12.89 26.66 -4.85
CA VAL A 76 14.13 27.43 -5.05
C VAL A 76 14.90 27.58 -3.75
N ASN A 77 14.28 28.16 -2.73
CA ASN A 77 14.87 28.35 -1.42
C ASN A 77 14.82 27.06 -0.62
N LYS A 78 15.67 26.98 0.41
CA LYS A 78 15.64 25.88 1.37
C LYS A 78 14.22 25.71 1.94
N PRO A 79 13.59 24.51 1.85
CA PRO A 79 12.26 24.26 2.42
C PRO A 79 12.16 24.73 3.87
N LYS A 80 11.11 25.47 4.20
CA LYS A 80 10.85 25.84 5.60
C LYS A 80 9.95 24.79 6.24
N LEU A 81 10.34 24.33 7.42
CA LEU A 81 9.56 23.42 8.25
C LEU A 81 9.15 24.13 9.54
N ILE A 82 7.85 24.36 9.70
CA ILE A 82 7.28 24.71 10.99
C ILE A 82 7.03 23.39 11.73
N PHE A 83 7.86 23.10 12.74
CA PHE A 83 7.84 21.85 13.50
C PHE A 83 7.11 22.04 14.82
N TYR A 84 5.99 21.33 15.00
CA TYR A 84 5.23 21.39 16.24
C TYR A 84 5.98 20.74 17.38
N ARG A 85 6.24 21.51 18.43
CA ARG A 85 6.96 21.08 19.61
C ARG A 85 6.41 21.82 20.82
N PRO A 86 5.30 21.35 21.42
CA PRO A 86 4.69 22.03 22.53
C PRO A 86 5.60 21.99 23.77
N LYS A 87 5.48 23.00 24.62
CA LYS A 87 6.05 22.95 25.97
C LYS A 87 5.01 22.33 26.88
N ASP A 88 5.13 21.03 27.07
CA ASP A 88 4.14 20.23 27.78
C ASP A 88 4.81 19.26 28.75
N PHE A 89 4.17 19.03 29.89
CA PHE A 89 4.54 18.01 30.87
C PHE A 89 3.56 16.81 30.88
N TRP A 90 2.42 16.92 30.20
CA TRP A 90 1.42 15.86 30.05
C TRP A 90 1.81 14.85 28.96
N HIS A 91 2.53 15.29 27.94
CA HIS A 91 2.90 14.48 26.78
C HIS A 91 4.42 14.44 26.59
N LYS A 92 4.94 13.34 26.03
CA LYS A 92 6.32 13.27 25.57
C LYS A 92 6.49 14.23 24.40
N VAL A 93 7.27 15.28 24.59
CA VAL A 93 7.63 16.24 23.54
C VAL A 93 8.76 15.63 22.70
N PRO A 94 8.69 15.65 21.36
CA PRO A 94 9.80 15.18 20.52
C PRO A 94 11.07 16.00 20.80
N ASP A 95 12.23 15.37 20.64
CA ASP A 95 13.51 16.09 20.67
C ASP A 95 13.58 17.12 19.52
N GLU A 96 14.47 18.10 19.64
CA GLU A 96 14.71 19.00 18.53
C GLU A 96 15.23 18.22 17.32
N PRO A 97 14.72 18.48 16.10
CA PRO A 97 15.17 17.77 14.90
C PRO A 97 16.69 17.87 14.70
N ALA A 98 17.38 16.75 14.87
CA ALA A 98 18.84 16.64 14.72
C ALA A 98 19.26 15.45 13.85
N ASP A 99 18.29 14.77 13.22
CA ASP A 99 18.53 13.62 12.37
C ASP A 99 18.99 14.05 10.96
N PHE A 100 19.38 13.09 10.12
CA PHE A 100 19.98 13.32 8.79
C PHE A 100 19.16 14.24 7.87
N TRP A 101 17.84 14.31 8.05
CA TRP A 101 16.96 15.12 7.24
C TRP A 101 16.88 16.59 7.70
N ALA A 102 17.22 16.89 8.95
CA ALA A 102 16.99 18.21 9.55
C ALA A 102 17.79 19.32 8.86
N GLU A 103 19.01 19.02 8.39
CA GLU A 103 19.87 20.00 7.71
C GLU A 103 19.29 20.51 6.38
N TYR A 104 18.31 19.83 5.80
CA TYR A 104 17.67 20.19 4.54
C TYR A 104 16.52 21.17 4.71
N PHE A 105 16.09 21.46 5.94
CA PHE A 105 15.01 22.40 6.25
C PHE A 105 15.49 23.62 7.04
N ASP A 106 14.86 24.77 6.81
CA ASP A 106 14.87 25.90 7.74
C ASP A 106 13.78 25.65 8.79
N ILE A 107 14.18 25.24 10.00
CA ILE A 107 13.26 24.72 11.02
C ILE A 107 12.86 25.83 11.99
N GLN A 108 11.56 26.06 12.11
CA GLN A 108 10.96 26.97 13.08
C GLN A 108 10.06 26.19 14.04
N LEU A 109 10.32 26.31 15.34
CA LEU A 109 9.56 25.58 16.36
C LEU A 109 8.22 26.27 16.66
N LEU A 110 7.14 25.49 16.67
CA LEU A 110 5.80 25.95 17.01
C LEU A 110 5.40 25.37 18.39
N ASP A 111 5.27 26.25 19.38
CA ASP A 111 4.94 25.84 20.76
C ASP A 111 3.43 25.64 21.01
N LYS A 112 2.57 26.23 20.16
CA LYS A 112 1.12 26.12 20.22
C LYS A 112 0.54 26.12 18.81
N ALA A 113 -0.31 25.13 18.50
CA ALA A 113 -0.88 24.97 17.16
C ALA A 113 -1.59 26.24 16.63
N ASN A 114 -2.27 26.98 17.50
CA ASN A 114 -3.00 28.19 17.13
C ASN A 114 -2.12 29.43 16.83
N LYS A 115 -0.80 29.34 17.00
CA LYS A 115 0.14 30.43 16.69
C LYS A 115 0.78 30.31 15.31
N VAL A 116 0.43 29.29 14.52
CA VAL A 116 1.07 29.04 13.22
C VAL A 116 1.00 30.24 12.28
N GLU A 117 -0.07 31.04 12.35
CA GLU A 117 -0.25 32.24 11.53
C GLU A 117 0.94 33.22 11.63
N THR A 118 1.59 33.31 12.79
CA THR A 118 2.75 34.20 13.00
C THR A 118 4.01 33.76 12.23
N LEU A 119 4.06 32.50 11.79
CA LEU A 119 5.17 31.90 11.06
C LEU A 119 4.84 31.68 9.57
N LEU A 120 3.57 31.80 9.19
CA LEU A 120 3.12 31.72 7.81
C LEU A 120 3.33 33.06 7.07
N PRO A 121 3.44 33.05 5.73
CA PRO A 121 3.54 34.28 4.96
C PRO A 121 2.29 35.14 5.13
N TYR A 122 2.46 36.47 5.12
CA TYR A 122 1.35 37.40 5.26
C TYR A 122 0.37 37.26 4.09
N ASP A 123 0.86 37.44 2.86
CA ASP A 123 0.10 37.21 1.64
C ASP A 123 0.08 35.73 1.28
N LYS A 124 -1.13 35.19 1.11
CA LYS A 124 -1.41 33.78 0.84
C LYS A 124 -2.24 33.59 -0.44
N ALA A 125 -2.52 34.66 -1.17
CA ALA A 125 -3.43 34.62 -2.32
C ALA A 125 -2.96 33.66 -3.42
N ARG A 126 -1.64 33.49 -3.57
CA ARG A 126 -1.01 32.57 -4.54
C ARG A 126 -0.26 31.42 -3.88
N LEU A 127 -0.61 31.09 -2.64
CA LEU A 127 -0.06 29.91 -1.95
C LEU A 127 -1.07 28.78 -1.98
N ALA A 128 -0.71 27.65 -2.58
CA ALA A 128 -1.57 26.48 -2.57
C ALA A 128 -1.42 25.71 -1.25
N TYR A 129 -2.49 25.66 -0.47
CA TYR A 129 -2.60 24.82 0.71
C TYR A 129 -2.88 23.37 0.29
N ILE A 130 -2.06 22.44 0.79
CA ILE A 130 -2.25 20.99 0.61
C ILE A 130 -2.49 20.34 1.98
N GLY A 131 -3.72 19.87 2.21
CA GLY A 131 -4.09 19.22 3.47
C GLY A 131 -5.60 19.01 3.65
N GLU A 132 -5.94 18.27 4.70
CA GLU A 132 -7.34 17.88 4.98
C GLU A 132 -8.18 18.99 5.61
N TYR A 133 -7.57 19.91 6.35
CA TYR A 133 -8.26 20.84 7.27
C TYR A 133 -8.67 22.14 6.57
N LEU A 134 -9.65 22.03 5.66
CA LEU A 134 -10.04 23.12 4.76
C LEU A 134 -10.53 24.36 5.51
N GLU A 135 -11.28 24.19 6.60
CA GLU A 135 -11.78 25.30 7.42
C GLU A 135 -10.65 26.05 8.13
N VAL A 136 -9.65 25.31 8.63
CA VAL A 136 -8.45 25.90 9.22
C VAL A 136 -7.67 26.67 8.16
N ALA A 137 -7.52 26.11 6.96
CA ALA A 137 -6.86 26.80 5.85
C ALA A 137 -7.59 28.10 5.47
N ARG A 138 -8.92 28.07 5.34
CA ARG A 138 -9.73 29.27 5.07
C ARG A 138 -9.61 30.31 6.19
N ALA A 139 -9.64 29.89 7.45
CA ALA A 139 -9.48 30.77 8.61
C ALA A 139 -8.09 31.45 8.65
N LEU A 140 -7.05 30.76 8.16
CA LEU A 140 -5.69 31.30 8.01
C LEU A 140 -5.52 32.18 6.75
N GLY A 141 -6.54 32.30 5.91
CA GLY A 141 -6.55 33.16 4.72
C GLY A 141 -6.11 32.49 3.41
N PHE A 142 -6.04 31.15 3.34
CA PHE A 142 -5.78 30.45 2.09
C PHE A 142 -7.02 30.41 1.19
N THR A 143 -6.82 30.69 -0.10
CA THR A 143 -7.86 30.60 -1.14
C THR A 143 -7.64 29.42 -2.07
N GLU A 144 -6.39 29.14 -2.44
CA GLU A 144 -5.99 27.99 -3.26
C GLU A 144 -5.87 26.75 -2.37
N ILE A 145 -6.96 26.01 -2.22
CA ILE A 145 -7.04 24.85 -1.31
C ILE A 145 -7.13 23.57 -2.13
N ASN A 146 -6.10 22.73 -2.04
CA ASN A 146 -5.98 21.46 -2.76
C ASN A 146 -6.27 21.60 -4.27
N PRO A 147 -5.62 22.54 -5.00
CA PRO A 147 -5.92 22.76 -6.42
C PRO A 147 -5.61 21.49 -7.23
N GLU A 148 -6.62 20.99 -7.96
CA GLU A 148 -6.54 19.72 -8.69
C GLU A 148 -5.35 19.64 -9.66
N PRO A 149 -5.01 20.68 -10.45
CA PRO A 149 -3.82 20.62 -11.32
C PRO A 149 -2.52 20.37 -10.57
N VAL A 150 -2.38 20.91 -9.35
CA VAL A 150 -1.21 20.68 -8.49
C VAL A 150 -1.23 19.27 -7.93
N LEU A 151 -2.38 18.80 -7.41
CA LEU A 151 -2.53 17.44 -6.90
C LEU A 151 -2.23 16.39 -7.96
N SER A 152 -2.84 16.52 -9.14
CA SER A 152 -2.64 15.65 -10.29
C SER A 152 -1.16 15.57 -10.68
N TYR A 153 -0.45 16.71 -10.74
CA TYR A 153 0.99 16.72 -11.03
C TYR A 153 1.81 16.00 -9.94
N LEU A 154 1.57 16.32 -8.66
CA LEU A 154 2.30 15.69 -7.55
C LEU A 154 2.03 14.18 -7.47
N HIS A 155 0.79 13.75 -7.68
CA HIS A 155 0.38 12.35 -7.70
C HIS A 155 0.94 11.59 -8.90
N PHE A 156 1.00 12.21 -10.08
CA PHE A 156 1.59 11.58 -11.25
C PHE A 156 3.06 11.22 -11.04
N TYR A 157 3.83 12.16 -10.47
CA TYR A 157 5.26 11.96 -10.22
C TYR A 157 5.58 11.13 -8.96
N ARG A 158 4.61 10.94 -8.05
CA ARG A 158 4.71 9.98 -6.93
C ARG A 158 4.85 8.53 -7.39
N ALA A 159 4.46 8.21 -8.63
CA ALA A 159 4.68 6.90 -9.20
C ALA A 159 6.17 6.57 -9.40
N TYR A 160 7.03 7.57 -9.68
CA TYR A 160 8.47 7.40 -9.90
C TYR A 160 9.25 7.67 -8.61
N LYS A 161 9.71 6.60 -7.98
CA LYS A 161 10.38 6.63 -6.68
C LYS A 161 11.82 7.08 -6.85
N THR A 162 12.23 8.06 -6.07
CA THR A 162 13.65 8.45 -5.96
C THR A 162 14.46 7.35 -5.26
N GLY A 163 15.79 7.41 -5.36
CA GLY A 163 16.66 6.43 -4.72
C GLY A 163 16.49 6.31 -3.20
N TYR A 164 16.15 7.42 -2.51
CA TYR A 164 15.79 7.40 -1.08
C TYR A 164 14.53 6.57 -0.81
N GLU A 165 13.49 6.78 -1.62
CA GLU A 165 12.19 6.12 -1.47
C GLU A 165 12.31 4.61 -1.71
N LEU A 166 13.07 4.22 -2.74
CA LEU A 166 13.38 2.82 -2.98
C LEU A 166 14.17 2.20 -1.80
N ALA A 167 15.07 2.95 -1.16
CA ALA A 167 15.76 2.47 0.03
C ALA A 167 14.82 2.32 1.25
N CYS A 168 13.84 3.21 1.39
CA CYS A 168 12.81 3.10 2.42
C CYS A 168 11.89 1.90 2.19
N LEU A 169 11.42 1.68 0.95
CA LEU A 169 10.58 0.54 0.58
C LEU A 169 11.27 -0.80 0.81
N ARG A 170 12.57 -0.92 0.46
CA ARG A 170 13.39 -2.09 0.80
C ARG A 170 13.45 -2.32 2.30
N LYS A 171 13.58 -1.24 3.09
CA LYS A 171 13.66 -1.36 4.55
C LYS A 171 12.32 -1.77 5.18
N ALA A 172 11.20 -1.25 4.66
CA ALA A 172 9.86 -1.68 5.04
C ALA A 172 9.67 -3.18 4.73
N ASN A 173 10.09 -3.64 3.55
CA ASN A 173 10.04 -5.05 3.14
C ASN A 173 10.87 -5.95 4.07
N GLN A 174 12.06 -5.51 4.49
CA GLN A 174 12.89 -6.23 5.47
C GLN A 174 12.18 -6.46 6.80
N LEU A 175 11.47 -5.44 7.30
CA LEU A 175 10.69 -5.55 8.54
C LEU A 175 9.51 -6.51 8.34
N ALA A 176 8.71 -6.30 7.29
CA ALA A 176 7.54 -7.12 6.99
C ALA A 176 7.91 -8.60 6.82
N VAL A 177 8.98 -8.94 6.10
CA VAL A 177 9.45 -10.34 5.95
C VAL A 177 9.82 -10.98 7.29
N ALA A 178 10.40 -10.23 8.23
CA ALA A 178 10.64 -10.74 9.58
C ALA A 178 9.33 -11.05 10.31
N GLY A 179 8.33 -10.16 10.19
CA GLY A 179 6.97 -10.38 10.68
C GLY A 179 6.31 -11.63 10.09
N HIS A 180 6.35 -11.79 8.77
CA HIS A 180 5.80 -12.94 8.05
C HIS A 180 6.43 -14.27 8.49
N ARG A 181 7.74 -14.29 8.76
CA ARG A 181 8.42 -15.49 9.30
C ARG A 181 7.96 -15.83 10.71
N ALA A 182 7.80 -14.83 11.58
CA ALA A 182 7.28 -15.04 12.92
C ALA A 182 5.83 -15.54 12.91
N ALA A 183 4.98 -14.94 12.06
CA ALA A 183 3.60 -15.35 11.86
C ALA A 183 3.49 -16.79 11.34
N LYS A 184 4.29 -17.16 10.32
CA LYS A 184 4.39 -18.54 9.80
C LYS A 184 4.79 -19.53 10.90
N ALA A 185 5.76 -19.17 11.74
CA ALA A 185 6.18 -20.02 12.85
C ALA A 185 5.05 -20.19 13.89
N ALA A 186 4.35 -19.11 14.24
CA ALA A 186 3.21 -19.14 15.15
C ALA A 186 2.05 -20.00 14.62
N PHE A 187 1.76 -19.93 13.31
CA PHE A 187 0.78 -20.80 12.66
C PHE A 187 1.15 -22.29 12.81
N TYR A 188 2.38 -22.68 12.47
CA TYR A 188 2.81 -24.07 12.59
C TYR A 188 2.92 -24.55 14.06
N ALA A 189 3.01 -23.63 15.02
CA ALA A 189 2.89 -23.92 16.44
C ALA A 189 1.43 -24.07 16.93
N GLY A 190 0.44 -23.97 16.03
CA GLY A 190 -0.98 -24.08 16.36
C GLY A 190 -1.52 -22.84 17.09
N GLY A 191 -1.02 -21.65 16.76
CA GLY A 191 -1.54 -20.38 17.25
C GLY A 191 -2.98 -20.10 16.81
N SER A 192 -3.68 -19.24 17.55
CA SER A 192 -4.90 -18.56 17.07
C SER A 192 -4.52 -17.40 16.14
N GLU A 193 -5.49 -16.84 15.42
CA GLU A 193 -5.25 -15.64 14.58
C GLU A 193 -4.71 -14.49 15.43
N PHE A 194 -5.25 -14.31 16.65
CA PHE A 194 -4.75 -13.32 17.59
C PHE A 194 -3.29 -13.57 18.02
N ASP A 195 -2.92 -14.82 18.33
CA ASP A 195 -1.55 -15.17 18.70
C ASP A 195 -0.56 -14.89 17.55
N ILE A 196 -0.98 -15.21 16.32
CA ILE A 196 -0.19 -14.99 15.11
C ILE A 196 0.03 -13.49 14.86
N GLN A 197 -1.02 -12.67 15.02
CA GLN A 197 -0.90 -11.21 14.90
C GLN A 197 0.06 -10.62 15.94
N LEU A 198 0.00 -11.08 17.19
CA LEU A 198 0.94 -10.62 18.22
C LEU A 198 2.39 -11.00 17.89
N ALA A 199 2.61 -12.20 17.36
CA ALA A 199 3.95 -12.62 16.91
C ALA A 199 4.46 -11.75 15.75
N TYR A 200 3.58 -11.39 14.81
CA TYR A 200 3.90 -10.48 13.70
C TYR A 200 4.33 -9.10 14.22
N LEU A 201 3.47 -8.44 15.01
CA LEU A 201 3.71 -7.09 15.55
C LEU A 201 5.00 -7.01 16.37
N ALA A 202 5.25 -8.01 17.22
CA ALA A 202 6.47 -8.10 18.00
C ALA A 202 7.73 -8.22 17.13
N ALA A 203 7.66 -8.98 16.03
CA ALA A 203 8.80 -9.19 15.13
C ALA A 203 9.10 -7.97 14.24
N VAL A 204 8.09 -7.22 13.83
CA VAL A 204 8.29 -5.96 13.08
C VAL A 204 8.67 -4.78 13.99
N GLY A 205 8.39 -4.88 15.30
CA GLY A 205 8.65 -3.83 16.27
C GLY A 205 7.71 -2.62 16.11
N GLN A 206 6.47 -2.88 15.67
CA GLN A 206 5.44 -1.86 15.40
C GLN A 206 4.14 -2.26 16.10
N THR A 207 3.40 -1.26 16.56
CA THR A 207 2.04 -1.40 17.07
C THR A 207 1.04 -1.54 15.92
N GLU A 208 -0.19 -1.94 16.25
CA GLU A 208 -1.31 -2.05 15.29
C GLU A 208 -1.60 -0.73 14.54
N ASN A 209 -1.32 0.43 15.17
CA ASN A 209 -1.54 1.73 14.53
C ASN A 209 -0.34 2.23 13.71
N GLU A 210 0.81 1.56 13.78
CA GLU A 210 2.03 1.91 13.04
C GLU A 210 2.18 1.09 11.76
N VAL A 211 1.64 -0.14 11.71
CA VAL A 211 1.57 -0.90 10.46
C VAL A 211 0.72 -0.15 9.41
N PRO A 212 1.03 -0.30 8.12
CA PRO A 212 0.48 0.58 7.07
C PRO A 212 -1.02 0.36 6.81
N TYR A 213 -1.54 -0.81 7.16
CA TYR A 213 -2.96 -1.17 7.10
C TYR A 213 -3.27 -2.20 8.19
N GLY A 214 -4.56 -2.44 8.45
CA GLY A 214 -4.97 -3.49 9.37
C GLY A 214 -4.64 -4.86 8.79
N ASN A 215 -3.65 -5.54 9.36
CA ASN A 215 -3.23 -6.87 8.93
C ASN A 215 -4.42 -7.83 8.85
N ILE A 216 -4.45 -8.66 7.81
CA ILE A 216 -5.37 -9.77 7.66
C ILE A 216 -4.65 -11.03 8.12
N VAL A 217 -5.23 -11.73 9.10
CA VAL A 217 -4.71 -13.00 9.62
C VAL A 217 -5.86 -14.00 9.62
N GLY A 218 -6.04 -14.72 8.51
CA GLY A 218 -7.15 -15.64 8.31
C GLY A 218 -6.71 -17.11 8.39
N LEU A 219 -7.29 -17.87 9.32
CA LEU A 219 -7.15 -19.33 9.36
C LEU A 219 -8.32 -20.02 8.65
N ASN A 220 -8.03 -21.11 7.94
CA ASN A 220 -9.05 -21.96 7.30
C ASN A 220 -10.01 -21.16 6.41
N GLN A 221 -11.32 -21.28 6.63
CA GLN A 221 -12.36 -20.58 5.86
C GLN A 221 -12.21 -19.05 5.88
N ASN A 222 -11.61 -18.48 6.93
CA ASN A 222 -11.41 -17.02 7.02
C ASN A 222 -10.45 -16.50 5.92
N ALA A 223 -9.61 -17.36 5.34
CA ALA A 223 -8.77 -17.02 4.19
C ALA A 223 -9.58 -16.69 2.92
N ALA A 224 -10.88 -16.99 2.86
CA ALA A 224 -11.77 -16.56 1.77
C ALA A 224 -12.28 -15.12 1.93
N ILE A 225 -12.14 -14.51 3.11
CA ILE A 225 -12.70 -13.19 3.40
C ILE A 225 -11.63 -12.13 3.04
N LEU A 226 -11.83 -11.44 1.91
CA LEU A 226 -10.81 -10.55 1.34
C LEU A 226 -10.42 -9.37 2.25
N HIS A 227 -11.37 -8.83 3.01
CA HIS A 227 -11.14 -7.78 4.01
C HIS A 227 -11.41 -8.32 5.43
N TYR A 228 -10.79 -9.46 5.76
CA TYR A 228 -10.93 -10.05 7.09
C TYR A 228 -10.19 -9.23 8.15
N THR A 229 -10.93 -8.60 9.05
CA THR A 229 -10.37 -7.72 10.09
C THR A 229 -10.51 -8.30 11.50
N ALA A 230 -11.22 -9.42 11.64
CA ALA A 230 -11.31 -10.11 12.91
C ALA A 230 -9.98 -10.82 13.22
N LEU A 231 -9.79 -11.13 14.50
CA LEU A 231 -8.64 -11.85 15.03
C LEU A 231 -9.17 -12.82 16.07
N GLU A 232 -9.63 -14.00 15.62
CA GLU A 232 -10.19 -15.00 16.52
C GLU A 232 -9.16 -15.37 17.60
N ARG A 233 -9.58 -15.27 18.85
CA ARG A 233 -8.75 -15.63 20.02
C ARG A 233 -8.79 -17.12 20.30
N GLN A 234 -9.86 -17.78 19.87
CA GLN A 234 -9.99 -19.22 19.99
C GLN A 234 -9.30 -19.88 18.80
N LYS A 235 -8.53 -20.93 19.08
CA LYS A 235 -7.89 -21.74 18.05
C LYS A 235 -8.96 -22.57 17.33
N PRO A 236 -8.83 -22.80 16.01
CA PRO A 236 -9.71 -23.72 15.33
C PRO A 236 -9.50 -25.15 15.87
N ALA A 237 -10.54 -25.99 15.77
CA ALA A 237 -10.44 -27.39 16.19
C ALA A 237 -9.40 -28.18 15.35
N GLN A 238 -9.21 -27.76 14.09
CA GLN A 238 -8.20 -28.30 13.17
C GLN A 238 -7.59 -27.14 12.37
N HIS A 239 -6.27 -27.16 12.18
CA HIS A 239 -5.57 -26.23 11.29
C HIS A 239 -5.45 -26.84 9.89
N HIS A 240 -6.01 -26.16 8.89
CA HIS A 240 -5.98 -26.57 7.49
C HIS A 240 -5.12 -25.61 6.65
N SER A 241 -5.42 -24.31 6.73
CA SER A 241 -4.74 -23.26 5.97
C SER A 241 -4.53 -22.00 6.80
N PHE A 242 -3.63 -21.16 6.33
CA PHE A 242 -3.34 -19.85 6.88
C PHE A 242 -3.02 -18.88 5.75
N LEU A 243 -3.74 -17.77 5.70
CA LEU A 243 -3.42 -16.63 4.85
C LEU A 243 -3.10 -15.44 5.76
N ILE A 244 -1.94 -14.83 5.53
CA ILE A 244 -1.59 -13.55 6.14
C ILE A 244 -1.27 -12.54 5.06
N ASP A 245 -1.94 -11.41 5.15
CA ASP A 245 -1.64 -10.20 4.40
C ASP A 245 -1.31 -9.11 5.41
N ALA A 246 -0.03 -8.75 5.45
CA ALA A 246 0.51 -7.88 6.48
C ALA A 246 1.76 -7.13 5.97
N GLY A 247 1.83 -5.87 6.37
CA GLY A 247 2.87 -4.93 5.97
C GLY A 247 3.70 -4.41 7.14
N ALA A 248 4.65 -3.54 6.83
CA ALA A 248 5.37 -2.73 7.81
C ALA A 248 5.66 -1.36 7.21
N GLU A 249 5.83 -0.34 8.05
CA GLU A 249 6.19 1.00 7.60
C GLU A 249 7.66 1.32 7.92
N PHE A 250 8.36 2.00 7.02
CA PHE A 250 9.63 2.65 7.33
C PHE A 250 9.66 4.06 6.75
N HIS A 251 9.83 5.07 7.61
CA HIS A 251 9.84 6.49 7.23
C HIS A 251 8.61 6.92 6.40
N GLY A 252 7.44 6.32 6.65
CA GLY A 252 6.22 6.60 5.90
C GLY A 252 5.96 5.72 4.67
N TYR A 253 6.93 4.90 4.25
CA TYR A 253 6.81 4.01 3.09
C TYR A 253 6.38 2.61 3.53
N ALA A 254 5.40 2.05 2.83
CA ALA A 254 4.77 0.78 3.18
C ALA A 254 5.40 -0.42 2.45
N ALA A 255 5.43 -1.56 3.13
CA ALA A 255 5.45 -2.88 2.50
C ALA A 255 4.04 -3.48 2.57
N ASP A 256 3.72 -4.33 1.60
CA ASP A 256 2.41 -4.97 1.44
C ASP A 256 2.62 -6.40 0.95
N ILE A 257 2.49 -7.38 1.83
CA ILE A 257 2.95 -8.75 1.54
C ILE A 257 1.89 -9.72 1.99
N THR A 258 1.53 -10.61 1.08
CA THR A 258 0.62 -11.72 1.35
C THR A 258 1.29 -13.07 1.15
N ARG A 259 1.05 -14.00 2.07
CA ARG A 259 1.43 -15.42 1.93
C ARG A 259 0.32 -16.33 2.41
N THR A 260 0.16 -17.45 1.69
CA THR A 260 -0.74 -18.54 2.06
C THR A 260 0.06 -19.81 2.34
N TYR A 261 -0.32 -20.53 3.39
CA TYR A 261 0.33 -21.76 3.84
C TYR A 261 -0.71 -22.86 4.06
N SER A 262 -0.36 -24.09 3.67
CA SER A 262 -1.07 -25.29 4.11
C SER A 262 -0.45 -25.81 5.41
N PHE A 263 -1.30 -26.29 6.33
CA PHE A 263 -0.83 -26.95 7.55
C PHE A 263 -0.21 -28.32 7.20
N ASP A 264 -0.91 -29.15 6.42
CA ASP A 264 -0.34 -30.33 5.78
C ASP A 264 0.33 -29.94 4.45
N ARG A 265 1.67 -30.02 4.43
CA ARG A 265 2.49 -29.59 3.29
C ARG A 265 2.45 -30.54 2.10
N ASN A 266 1.85 -31.71 2.24
CA ASN A 266 1.80 -32.75 1.19
C ASN A 266 0.39 -32.93 0.60
N ASN A 267 -0.60 -32.17 1.07
CA ASN A 267 -1.96 -32.27 0.54
C ASN A 267 -2.10 -31.54 -0.81
N GLU A 268 -3.24 -31.74 -1.46
CA GLU A 268 -3.52 -31.13 -2.76
C GLU A 268 -3.61 -29.58 -2.69
N PHE A 269 -4.04 -29.02 -1.56
CA PHE A 269 -4.06 -27.57 -1.34
C PHE A 269 -2.65 -26.96 -1.32
N ALA A 270 -1.64 -27.66 -0.78
CA ALA A 270 -0.24 -27.25 -0.89
C ALA A 270 0.23 -27.23 -2.36
N GLY A 271 -0.21 -28.19 -3.17
CA GLY A 271 0.01 -28.19 -4.62
C GLY A 271 -0.65 -27.00 -5.32
N LEU A 272 -1.86 -26.61 -4.89
CA LEU A 272 -2.58 -25.46 -5.42
C LEU A 272 -1.89 -24.13 -5.07
N ILE A 273 -1.42 -23.96 -3.83
CA ILE A 273 -0.59 -22.81 -3.42
C ILE A 273 0.65 -22.71 -4.32
N ALA A 274 1.35 -23.82 -4.54
CA ALA A 274 2.51 -23.85 -5.42
C ALA A 274 2.19 -23.51 -6.90
N ALA A 275 0.97 -23.77 -7.36
CA ALA A 275 0.54 -23.37 -8.70
C ALA A 275 0.29 -21.86 -8.80
N VAL A 276 -0.37 -21.27 -7.80
CA VAL A 276 -0.56 -19.81 -7.70
C VAL A 276 0.79 -19.11 -7.53
N ASP A 277 1.73 -19.68 -6.77
CA ASP A 277 3.09 -19.16 -6.59
C ASP A 277 3.85 -19.07 -7.93
N ARG A 278 3.78 -20.11 -8.76
CA ARG A 278 4.39 -20.09 -10.10
C ARG A 278 3.72 -19.07 -11.03
N LEU A 279 2.40 -18.90 -10.92
CA LEU A 279 1.69 -17.88 -11.66
C LEU A 279 2.14 -16.48 -11.24
N GLU A 280 2.25 -16.21 -9.94
CA GLU A 280 2.76 -14.96 -9.39
C GLU A 280 4.14 -14.62 -9.96
N LEU A 281 5.10 -15.55 -9.87
CA LEU A 281 6.45 -15.37 -10.44
C LEU A 281 6.43 -15.07 -11.95
N THR A 282 5.53 -15.74 -12.70
CA THR A 282 5.36 -15.48 -14.14
C THR A 282 4.86 -14.06 -14.40
N LEU A 283 3.94 -13.56 -13.55
CA LEU A 283 3.40 -12.20 -13.64
C LEU A 283 4.44 -11.15 -13.23
N VAL A 284 5.27 -11.44 -12.22
CA VAL A 284 6.43 -10.60 -11.86
C VAL A 284 7.40 -10.47 -13.03
N ASP A 285 7.73 -11.55 -13.72
CA ASP A 285 8.60 -11.51 -14.91
C ASP A 285 7.96 -10.74 -16.09
N GLY A 286 6.64 -10.60 -16.08
CA GLY A 286 5.87 -9.82 -17.04
C GLY A 286 5.94 -8.30 -16.84
N LEU A 287 6.30 -7.81 -15.64
CA LEU A 287 6.49 -6.39 -15.39
C LEU A 287 7.65 -5.84 -16.22
N LYS A 288 7.35 -5.08 -17.28
CA LYS A 288 8.37 -4.49 -18.17
C LYS A 288 7.99 -3.06 -18.55
N PRO A 289 8.97 -2.16 -18.66
CA PRO A 289 8.72 -0.82 -19.18
C PRO A 289 7.96 -0.82 -20.51
N GLY A 290 6.92 0.00 -20.61
CA GLY A 290 6.06 0.15 -21.79
C GLY A 290 4.88 -0.82 -21.88
N ILE A 291 4.76 -1.81 -20.96
CA ILE A 291 3.61 -2.71 -20.91
C ILE A 291 2.45 -2.05 -20.16
N ASN A 292 1.22 -2.26 -20.63
CA ASN A 292 0.02 -1.87 -19.90
C ASN A 292 -0.23 -2.85 -18.75
N TYR A 293 -0.37 -2.33 -17.53
CA TYR A 293 -0.66 -3.17 -16.35
C TYR A 293 -1.93 -4.03 -16.52
N ALA A 294 -2.92 -3.53 -17.27
CA ALA A 294 -4.15 -4.28 -17.56
C ALA A 294 -3.89 -5.57 -18.36
N ASP A 295 -2.83 -5.63 -19.16
CA ASP A 295 -2.47 -6.85 -19.92
C ASP A 295 -1.98 -7.95 -18.96
N LEU A 296 -1.24 -7.58 -17.91
CA LEU A 296 -0.84 -8.54 -16.86
C LEU A 296 -2.06 -9.03 -16.06
N HIS A 297 -3.02 -8.14 -15.79
CA HIS A 297 -4.28 -8.53 -15.15
C HIS A 297 -5.05 -9.58 -15.98
N LEU A 298 -5.10 -9.42 -17.31
CA LEU A 298 -5.70 -10.42 -18.20
C LEU A 298 -4.89 -11.73 -18.23
N GLN A 299 -3.56 -11.65 -18.25
CA GLN A 299 -2.69 -12.84 -18.13
C GLN A 299 -2.92 -13.58 -16.82
N CYS A 300 -3.17 -12.87 -15.71
CA CYS A 300 -3.53 -13.47 -14.44
C CYS A 300 -4.83 -14.28 -14.54
N HIS A 301 -5.89 -13.72 -15.14
CA HIS A 301 -7.14 -14.46 -15.36
C HIS A 301 -6.95 -15.71 -16.22
N GLN A 302 -6.07 -15.67 -17.23
CA GLN A 302 -5.70 -16.85 -18.03
C GLN A 302 -4.96 -17.91 -17.20
N GLY A 303 -4.02 -17.49 -16.35
CA GLY A 303 -3.30 -18.37 -15.43
C GLY A 303 -4.23 -19.02 -14.39
N ILE A 304 -5.13 -18.24 -13.79
CA ILE A 304 -6.16 -18.77 -12.87
C ILE A 304 -7.06 -19.77 -13.59
N ALA A 305 -7.48 -19.48 -14.83
CA ALA A 305 -8.26 -20.42 -15.62
C ALA A 305 -7.50 -21.73 -15.89
N GLN A 306 -6.21 -21.68 -16.19
CA GLN A 306 -5.37 -22.88 -16.34
C GLN A 306 -5.31 -23.68 -15.04
N ILE A 307 -5.12 -23.02 -13.89
CA ILE A 307 -5.10 -23.68 -12.58
C ILE A 307 -6.45 -24.34 -12.28
N LEU A 308 -7.57 -23.66 -12.54
CA LEU A 308 -8.91 -24.22 -12.33
C LEU A 308 -9.16 -25.48 -13.19
N HIS A 309 -8.63 -25.51 -14.41
CA HIS A 309 -8.68 -26.67 -15.29
C HIS A 309 -7.78 -27.81 -14.79
N ASP A 310 -6.50 -27.54 -14.55
CA ASP A 310 -5.49 -28.54 -14.18
C ASP A 310 -5.83 -29.26 -12.88
N PHE A 311 -6.44 -28.53 -11.93
CA PHE A 311 -6.89 -29.08 -10.66
C PHE A 311 -8.34 -29.60 -10.72
N ASP A 312 -8.97 -29.77 -11.89
CA ASP A 312 -10.35 -30.29 -12.04
C ASP A 312 -11.39 -29.54 -11.18
N PHE A 313 -11.22 -28.22 -10.97
CA PHE A 313 -12.29 -27.38 -10.40
C PHE A 313 -13.33 -27.02 -11.46
N VAL A 314 -12.89 -26.83 -12.71
CA VAL A 314 -13.75 -26.53 -13.85
C VAL A 314 -13.35 -27.38 -15.06
N ARG A 315 -14.32 -28.12 -15.62
CA ARG A 315 -14.15 -29.08 -16.72
C ARG A 315 -14.39 -28.44 -18.09
N LEU A 316 -13.80 -27.28 -18.29
CA LEU A 316 -13.73 -26.58 -19.58
C LEU A 316 -12.26 -26.37 -19.91
N ASP A 317 -11.94 -26.14 -21.18
CA ASP A 317 -10.61 -25.63 -21.53
C ASP A 317 -10.40 -24.21 -20.94
N PRO A 318 -9.16 -23.81 -20.66
CA PRO A 318 -8.86 -22.52 -20.02
C PRO A 318 -9.40 -21.29 -20.76
N ALA A 319 -9.43 -21.32 -22.10
CA ALA A 319 -9.96 -20.19 -22.88
C ALA A 319 -11.48 -20.02 -22.66
N SER A 320 -12.22 -21.14 -22.68
CA SER A 320 -13.65 -21.14 -22.34
C SER A 320 -13.94 -20.68 -20.91
N ILE A 321 -13.06 -20.95 -19.94
CA ILE A 321 -13.22 -20.48 -18.55
C ILE A 321 -13.14 -18.94 -18.49
N VAL A 322 -12.24 -18.33 -19.26
CA VAL A 322 -12.10 -16.86 -19.34
C VAL A 322 -13.27 -16.25 -20.12
N GLU A 323 -13.63 -16.79 -21.29
CA GLU A 323 -14.72 -16.29 -22.13
C GLU A 323 -16.07 -16.28 -21.40
N ARG A 324 -16.28 -17.25 -20.51
CA ARG A 324 -17.51 -17.36 -19.69
C ARG A 324 -17.42 -16.64 -18.35
N ASP A 325 -16.41 -15.79 -18.14
CA ASP A 325 -16.17 -15.01 -16.92
C ASP A 325 -16.03 -15.86 -15.63
N ILE A 326 -15.83 -17.17 -15.72
CA ILE A 326 -15.81 -18.09 -14.56
C ILE A 326 -14.61 -17.81 -13.66
N SER A 327 -13.47 -17.42 -14.24
CA SER A 327 -12.25 -17.11 -13.47
C SER A 327 -12.49 -16.00 -12.43
N ARG A 328 -13.43 -15.07 -12.69
CA ARG A 328 -13.77 -13.95 -11.80
C ARG A 328 -14.50 -14.38 -10.53
N THR A 329 -15.16 -15.54 -10.53
CA THR A 329 -15.72 -16.13 -9.32
C THR A 329 -14.62 -16.51 -8.32
N PHE A 330 -13.47 -16.96 -8.83
CA PHE A 330 -12.34 -17.43 -8.01
C PHE A 330 -11.26 -16.37 -7.82
N PHE A 331 -11.17 -15.37 -8.71
CA PHE A 331 -10.26 -14.23 -8.63
C PHE A 331 -11.05 -12.92 -8.82
N PRO A 332 -11.64 -12.36 -7.75
CA PRO A 332 -12.61 -11.27 -7.85
C PRO A 332 -12.02 -9.86 -7.71
N HIS A 333 -10.70 -9.71 -7.55
CA HIS A 333 -10.04 -8.42 -7.36
C HIS A 333 -9.03 -8.11 -8.49
N GLY A 334 -8.41 -6.92 -8.44
CA GLY A 334 -7.33 -6.56 -9.37
C GLY A 334 -6.03 -7.29 -9.04
N LEU A 335 -5.16 -7.49 -10.03
CA LEU A 335 -3.85 -8.13 -9.87
C LEU A 335 -2.89 -7.43 -8.90
N GLY A 336 -3.07 -6.13 -8.68
CA GLY A 336 -2.21 -5.35 -7.79
C GLY A 336 -2.29 -3.87 -8.10
N HIS A 337 -1.37 -3.10 -7.53
CA HIS A 337 -1.40 -1.64 -7.55
C HIS A 337 -0.01 -1.05 -7.37
N HIS A 338 0.12 0.26 -7.55
CA HIS A 338 1.33 0.96 -7.10
C HIS A 338 1.45 0.92 -5.58
N LEU A 339 2.70 0.90 -5.09
CA LEU A 339 3.04 0.93 -3.66
C LEU A 339 4.04 2.04 -3.35
N GLY A 340 3.89 2.71 -2.20
CA GLY A 340 4.76 3.83 -1.81
C GLY A 340 4.45 4.36 -0.42
N LEU A 341 4.29 5.69 -0.32
CA LEU A 341 3.86 6.37 0.92
C LEU A 341 2.43 6.00 1.37
N GLN A 342 1.66 5.44 0.45
CA GLN A 342 0.35 4.85 0.67
C GLN A 342 0.40 3.42 0.12
N VAL A 343 -0.37 2.52 0.74
CA VAL A 343 -0.48 1.10 0.35
C VAL A 343 -0.98 1.00 -1.09
N HIS A 344 -2.21 1.46 -1.31
CA HIS A 344 -2.71 1.80 -2.65
C HIS A 344 -2.19 3.20 -3.04
N ASP A 345 -0.99 3.26 -3.60
CA ASP A 345 -0.35 4.53 -3.95
C ASP A 345 -1.09 5.26 -5.08
N VAL A 346 -0.94 6.58 -5.11
CA VAL A 346 -1.63 7.45 -6.07
C VAL A 346 -1.06 7.30 -7.49
N GLY A 347 -1.82 7.76 -8.48
CA GLY A 347 -1.34 7.87 -9.86
C GLY A 347 -1.48 6.61 -10.73
N GLY A 348 -2.04 5.51 -10.23
CA GLY A 348 -2.17 4.25 -10.98
C GLY A 348 -3.15 4.24 -12.15
N PHE A 349 -4.02 5.25 -12.25
CA PHE A 349 -4.93 5.45 -13.39
C PHE A 349 -4.55 6.66 -14.25
N MET A 350 -3.55 7.45 -13.83
CA MET A 350 -3.16 8.68 -14.51
C MET A 350 -2.32 8.35 -15.75
N GLN A 351 -2.69 8.92 -16.88
CA GLN A 351 -2.00 8.75 -18.17
C GLN A 351 -1.02 9.89 -18.45
N ASP A 352 -1.16 11.02 -17.75
CA ASP A 352 -0.27 12.17 -17.86
C ASP A 352 -0.26 13.01 -16.56
N GLU A 353 0.67 13.96 -16.48
CA GLU A 353 0.82 14.89 -15.36
C GLU A 353 -0.28 15.97 -15.23
N ARG A 354 -1.30 15.93 -16.11
CA ARG A 354 -2.49 16.78 -16.04
C ARG A 354 -3.66 16.06 -15.38
N GLY A 355 -3.50 14.78 -15.04
CA GLY A 355 -4.53 13.99 -14.38
C GLY A 355 -5.50 13.29 -15.33
N THR A 356 -5.14 13.13 -16.62
CA THR A 356 -5.96 12.32 -17.55
C THR A 356 -6.14 10.93 -16.97
N HIS A 357 -7.39 10.54 -16.70
CA HIS A 357 -7.73 9.32 -15.99
C HIS A 357 -8.21 8.24 -16.98
N LEU A 358 -7.59 7.07 -16.94
CA LEU A 358 -8.07 5.87 -17.62
C LEU A 358 -8.70 4.93 -16.59
N ALA A 359 -10.03 4.90 -16.56
CA ALA A 359 -10.78 4.03 -15.66
C ALA A 359 -10.48 2.54 -15.95
N PRO A 360 -10.63 1.66 -14.95
CA PRO A 360 -10.56 0.22 -15.20
C PRO A 360 -11.63 -0.21 -16.22
N PRO A 361 -11.37 -1.27 -17.02
CA PRO A 361 -12.38 -1.84 -17.90
C PRO A 361 -13.66 -2.22 -17.15
N GLU A 362 -14.83 -2.07 -17.77
CA GLU A 362 -16.13 -2.36 -17.11
C GLU A 362 -16.24 -3.80 -16.59
N ASN A 363 -15.59 -4.74 -17.29
CA ASN A 363 -15.52 -6.15 -16.88
C ASN A 363 -14.45 -6.42 -15.81
N HIS A 364 -13.64 -5.44 -15.40
CA HIS A 364 -12.65 -5.58 -14.32
C HIS A 364 -12.68 -4.36 -13.38
N PRO A 365 -13.81 -4.08 -12.72
CA PRO A 365 -14.03 -2.81 -12.00
C PRO A 365 -13.13 -2.63 -10.78
N PHE A 366 -12.51 -3.71 -10.28
CA PHE A 366 -11.61 -3.69 -9.13
C PHE A 366 -10.12 -3.62 -9.51
N LEU A 367 -9.79 -3.52 -10.81
CA LEU A 367 -8.43 -3.25 -11.26
C LEU A 367 -7.99 -1.88 -10.76
N ARG A 368 -6.86 -1.83 -10.04
CA ARG A 368 -6.35 -0.61 -9.40
C ARG A 368 -5.28 0.15 -10.20
N CYS A 369 -4.87 -0.40 -11.34
CA CYS A 369 -3.84 0.20 -12.18
C CYS A 369 -4.12 -0.06 -13.67
N THR A 370 -4.13 1.02 -14.45
CA THR A 370 -4.25 1.01 -15.92
C THR A 370 -3.11 1.80 -16.58
N ARG A 371 -2.17 2.29 -15.76
CA ARG A 371 -1.02 3.05 -16.22
C ARG A 371 0.01 2.13 -16.89
N LEU A 372 0.74 2.68 -17.85
CA LEU A 372 1.91 2.03 -18.42
C LEU A 372 2.98 1.85 -17.34
N ILE A 373 3.59 0.68 -17.33
CA ILE A 373 4.71 0.38 -16.45
C ILE A 373 5.94 1.14 -16.95
N GLU A 374 6.66 1.78 -16.05
CA GLU A 374 7.90 2.51 -16.33
C GLU A 374 8.96 2.21 -15.26
N PRO A 375 10.25 2.49 -15.53
CA PRO A 375 11.30 2.36 -14.53
C PRO A 375 11.05 3.21 -13.29
N ASP A 376 11.58 2.77 -12.15
CA ASP A 376 11.48 3.40 -10.84
C ASP A 376 10.05 3.42 -10.26
N MET A 377 9.11 2.73 -10.90
CA MET A 377 7.81 2.40 -10.32
C MET A 377 7.90 1.16 -9.44
N VAL A 378 7.04 1.10 -8.43
CA VAL A 378 6.92 -0.03 -7.51
C VAL A 378 5.48 -0.52 -7.50
N PHE A 379 5.30 -1.83 -7.63
CA PHE A 379 4.00 -2.50 -7.71
C PHE A 379 3.88 -3.64 -6.69
N THR A 380 2.64 -3.92 -6.28
CA THR A 380 2.26 -5.24 -5.76
C THR A 380 1.87 -6.17 -6.92
N ILE A 381 2.15 -7.46 -6.78
CA ILE A 381 1.65 -8.52 -7.69
C ILE A 381 1.02 -9.59 -6.82
N GLU A 382 -0.31 -9.67 -6.81
CA GLU A 382 -1.09 -10.40 -5.81
C GLU A 382 -2.17 -11.31 -6.44
N PRO A 383 -1.83 -12.27 -7.31
CA PRO A 383 -2.82 -13.22 -7.81
C PRO A 383 -3.48 -14.00 -6.65
N GLY A 384 -4.78 -14.26 -6.81
CA GLY A 384 -5.58 -14.95 -5.80
C GLY A 384 -6.49 -16.02 -6.38
N LEU A 385 -6.83 -17.01 -5.57
CA LEU A 385 -7.79 -18.08 -5.88
C LEU A 385 -8.57 -18.42 -4.60
N TYR A 386 -9.86 -18.06 -4.58
CA TYR A 386 -10.70 -18.14 -3.38
C TYR A 386 -11.95 -18.98 -3.62
N PHE A 387 -12.44 -19.61 -2.56
CA PHE A 387 -13.70 -20.34 -2.53
C PHE A 387 -14.73 -19.54 -1.72
N ILE A 388 -15.23 -18.45 -2.30
CA ILE A 388 -16.13 -17.49 -1.62
C ILE A 388 -17.59 -17.90 -1.83
N ASP A 389 -18.29 -18.16 -0.74
CA ASP A 389 -19.66 -18.71 -0.75
C ASP A 389 -20.66 -17.90 -1.58
N SER A 390 -20.63 -16.57 -1.48
CA SER A 390 -21.54 -15.70 -2.25
C SER A 390 -21.27 -15.79 -3.76
N LEU A 391 -20.01 -15.70 -4.17
CA LEU A 391 -19.64 -15.77 -5.58
C LEU A 391 -19.87 -17.16 -6.18
N LEU A 392 -19.63 -18.21 -5.40
CA LEU A 392 -19.92 -19.59 -5.78
C LEU A 392 -21.43 -19.82 -5.93
N ALA A 393 -22.25 -19.21 -5.05
CA ALA A 393 -23.70 -19.26 -5.16
C ALA A 393 -24.19 -18.60 -6.45
N ASP A 394 -23.63 -17.44 -6.81
CA ASP A 394 -23.94 -16.75 -8.08
C ASP A 394 -23.54 -17.60 -9.29
N LEU A 395 -22.33 -18.16 -9.29
CA LEU A 395 -21.86 -19.05 -10.36
C LEU A 395 -22.79 -20.27 -10.55
N LYS A 396 -23.32 -20.80 -9.44
CA LYS A 396 -24.24 -21.95 -9.45
C LYS A 396 -25.59 -21.65 -10.12
N GLN A 397 -25.96 -20.38 -10.26
CA GLN A 397 -27.17 -19.94 -10.98
C GLN A 397 -26.96 -19.75 -12.49
N THR A 398 -25.74 -19.94 -12.99
CA THR A 398 -25.41 -19.79 -14.41
C THR A 398 -25.39 -21.13 -15.14
N GLU A 399 -25.43 -21.11 -16.48
CA GLU A 399 -25.25 -22.32 -17.29
C GLU A 399 -23.87 -22.97 -17.11
N ALA A 400 -22.86 -22.19 -16.69
CA ALA A 400 -21.51 -22.70 -16.43
C ALA A 400 -21.47 -23.68 -15.25
N ALA A 401 -22.47 -23.66 -14.36
CA ALA A 401 -22.53 -24.55 -13.19
C ALA A 401 -22.43 -26.04 -13.53
N ALA A 402 -22.90 -26.45 -14.72
CA ALA A 402 -22.81 -27.85 -15.18
C ALA A 402 -21.37 -28.31 -15.45
N SER A 403 -20.45 -27.36 -15.67
CA SER A 403 -19.04 -27.65 -15.95
C SER A 403 -18.15 -27.56 -14.71
N VAL A 404 -18.70 -27.18 -13.55
CA VAL A 404 -17.96 -26.99 -12.31
C VAL A 404 -17.96 -28.27 -11.48
N ASN A 405 -16.79 -28.68 -10.96
CA ASN A 405 -16.69 -29.80 -10.03
C ASN A 405 -17.03 -29.36 -8.60
N TRP A 406 -18.34 -29.27 -8.32
CA TRP A 406 -18.83 -28.84 -7.01
C TRP A 406 -18.35 -29.71 -5.85
N SER A 407 -18.20 -31.02 -6.05
CA SER A 407 -17.70 -31.91 -5.01
C SER A 407 -16.27 -31.56 -4.58
N LYS A 408 -15.43 -31.15 -5.55
CA LYS A 408 -14.07 -30.70 -5.28
C LYS A 408 -14.04 -29.32 -4.63
N ILE A 409 -14.89 -28.40 -5.09
CA ILE A 409 -15.05 -27.08 -4.45
C ILE A 409 -15.47 -27.23 -3.00
N ASP A 410 -16.49 -28.05 -2.71
CA ASP A 410 -16.99 -28.25 -1.34
C ASP A 410 -15.91 -28.83 -0.42
N ALA A 411 -15.04 -29.71 -0.95
CA ALA A 411 -13.89 -30.21 -0.22
C ALA A 411 -12.82 -29.13 0.05
N PHE A 412 -12.66 -28.15 -0.85
CA PHE A 412 -11.64 -27.10 -0.74
C PHE A 412 -12.08 -25.86 0.03
N ARG A 413 -13.39 -25.65 0.19
CA ARG A 413 -13.94 -24.52 0.98
C ARG A 413 -13.40 -24.44 2.40
N GLN A 414 -13.01 -25.58 3.00
CA GLN A 414 -12.40 -25.60 4.33
C GLN A 414 -11.07 -24.84 4.42
N PHE A 415 -10.37 -24.65 3.30
CA PHE A 415 -9.12 -23.90 3.23
C PHE A 415 -9.32 -22.40 2.95
N GLY A 416 -10.54 -21.96 2.63
CA GLY A 416 -10.88 -20.58 2.34
C GLY A 416 -10.38 -20.11 0.97
N GLY A 417 -9.09 -19.81 0.85
CA GLY A 417 -8.51 -19.26 -0.37
C GLY A 417 -7.01 -19.08 -0.30
N ILE A 418 -6.45 -18.58 -1.39
CA ILE A 418 -5.02 -18.35 -1.60
C ILE A 418 -4.83 -16.94 -2.14
N ARG A 419 -3.86 -16.23 -1.58
CA ARG A 419 -3.20 -15.06 -2.16
C ARG A 419 -1.70 -15.13 -1.89
N ILE A 420 -0.91 -14.72 -2.87
CA ILE A 420 0.54 -14.60 -2.77
C ILE A 420 0.90 -13.26 -3.37
N GLU A 421 1.60 -12.43 -2.61
CA GLU A 421 1.86 -11.05 -3.00
C GLU A 421 3.27 -10.59 -2.68
N ASP A 422 3.90 -9.98 -3.67
CA ASP A 422 5.24 -9.42 -3.57
C ASP A 422 5.29 -7.93 -3.94
N ASN A 423 6.33 -7.24 -3.45
CA ASN A 423 6.60 -5.84 -3.79
C ASN A 423 7.77 -5.75 -4.76
N ILE A 424 7.49 -5.27 -5.97
CA ILE A 424 8.43 -5.32 -7.10
C ILE A 424 8.83 -3.90 -7.50
N ILE A 425 10.13 -3.61 -7.49
CA ILE A 425 10.69 -2.43 -8.14
C ILE A 425 10.97 -2.77 -9.60
N VAL A 426 10.40 -2.00 -10.52
CA VAL A 426 10.67 -2.13 -11.95
C VAL A 426 11.88 -1.27 -12.31
N HIS A 427 12.94 -1.88 -12.81
CA HIS A 427 14.08 -1.17 -13.39
C HIS A 427 14.02 -1.25 -14.92
N ARG A 428 14.91 -0.53 -15.60
CA ARG A 428 14.95 -0.49 -17.07
C ARG A 428 15.07 -1.88 -17.73
N GLU A 429 15.86 -2.77 -17.13
CA GLU A 429 16.25 -4.05 -17.75
C GLU A 429 15.97 -5.27 -16.85
N ARG A 430 15.45 -5.07 -15.64
CA ARG A 430 15.17 -6.16 -14.68
C ARG A 430 14.08 -5.75 -13.69
N ASN A 431 13.52 -6.74 -13.02
CA ASN A 431 12.71 -6.53 -11.82
C ASN A 431 13.52 -6.86 -10.58
N GLU A 432 13.26 -6.13 -9.51
CA GLU A 432 13.80 -6.41 -8.17
C GLU A 432 12.62 -6.75 -7.27
N ASN A 433 12.50 -8.03 -6.93
CA ASN A 433 11.45 -8.53 -6.05
C ASN A 433 11.94 -8.40 -4.60
N MET A 434 11.58 -7.27 -3.97
CA MET A 434 12.05 -6.95 -2.61
C MET A 434 11.66 -8.01 -1.59
N THR A 435 10.53 -8.68 -1.80
CA THR A 435 10.01 -9.73 -0.92
C THR A 435 10.82 -11.02 -1.04
N ARG A 436 11.02 -11.53 -2.26
CA ARG A 436 11.70 -12.81 -2.51
C ARG A 436 13.20 -12.73 -2.43
N ASP A 437 13.80 -11.58 -2.72
CA ASP A 437 15.23 -11.35 -2.52
C ASP A 437 15.62 -11.48 -1.02
N LEU A 438 14.64 -11.28 -0.12
CA LEU A 438 14.77 -11.53 1.31
C LEU A 438 14.47 -12.98 1.72
N GLN A 439 14.28 -13.89 0.77
CA GLN A 439 14.00 -15.32 0.96
C GLN A 439 12.69 -15.57 1.71
N LEU A 440 11.62 -14.88 1.32
CA LEU A 440 10.25 -15.25 1.66
C LEU A 440 9.60 -15.87 0.41
N ALA A 441 9.61 -17.20 0.33
CA ALA A 441 8.85 -17.96 -0.66
C ALA A 441 7.44 -18.21 -0.13
#